data_AF-A0A3S1KBL5-F1
#
_entry.id   AF-A0A3S1KBL5-F1
#
_cell.length_a   1.000
_cell.length_b   1.000
_cell.length_c   1.000
_cell.angle_alpha   90.00
_cell.angle_beta   90.00
_cell.angle_gamma   90.00
#
_symmetry.space_group_name_H-M   'P 1'
#
loop_
_entity.id
_entity.type
_entity.pdbx_description
1 polymer ?
#
loop_
_entity_poly.entity_id
_entity_poly.type
_entity_poly.pdbx_seq_one_letter_code
_entity_poly.pdbx_strand_id
1 'polypeptide(L)'
;MEKTIREQIMELAEEEYQKFSAALIPNINNVLGVRIPLLRSLAKQIVKEDWRTYLEHAEDHYFEEVMLQGIVIGYVRTDIEESLRYVADFVPKIDNWSVCDSFCVGLKITKANMPRVWEFLQPYLMSSKEYEIRFGVVMLLDYYIAEEYIDRVLECLDSINHEGYYVKMAVAWAVSICYVKLPERTMTFLKSNALDDFTYNKALQKITESYRVDQETKKMIRNMKRK
;
A
#
# COMPACT_ATOMS: atom_id res chain seq x y z
N MET A 1 7.19 15.55 -33.79
CA MET A 1 6.67 15.85 -32.44
C MET A 1 7.05 14.70 -31.55
N GLU A 2 7.66 14.98 -30.42
CA GLU A 2 7.89 13.99 -29.37
C GLU A 2 6.54 13.58 -28.78
N LYS A 3 6.31 12.28 -28.55
CA LYS A 3 5.03 11.77 -28.04
C LYS A 3 4.88 12.16 -26.57
N THR A 4 3.71 12.63 -26.19
CA THR A 4 3.34 12.87 -24.80
C THR A 4 3.36 11.56 -24.00
N ILE A 5 3.50 11.65 -22.68
CA ILE A 5 3.49 10.46 -21.81
C ILE A 5 2.15 9.71 -21.93
N ARG A 6 1.03 10.41 -22.02
CA ARG A 6 -0.29 9.79 -22.22
C ARG A 6 -0.35 8.99 -23.52
N GLU A 7 0.13 9.54 -24.64
CA GLU A 7 0.18 8.80 -25.91
C GLU A 7 1.02 7.53 -25.79
N GLN A 8 2.16 7.60 -25.10
CA GLN A 8 3.00 6.42 -24.84
C GLN A 8 2.28 5.38 -23.97
N ILE A 9 1.53 5.80 -22.94
CA ILE A 9 0.71 4.87 -22.12
C ILE A 9 -0.38 4.23 -22.97
N MET A 10 -1.10 5.00 -23.77
CA MET A 10 -2.19 4.50 -24.63
C MET A 10 -1.69 3.48 -25.67
N GLU A 11 -0.48 3.65 -26.20
CA GLU A 11 0.14 2.69 -27.12
C GLU A 11 0.48 1.35 -26.46
N LEU A 12 0.61 1.32 -25.13
CA LEU A 12 0.90 0.11 -24.35
C LEU A 12 -0.37 -0.59 -23.82
N ALA A 13 -1.55 -0.03 -24.10
CA ALA A 13 -2.81 -0.53 -23.59
C ALA A 13 -3.28 -1.80 -24.34
N GLU A 14 -3.74 -2.80 -23.58
CA GLU A 14 -4.26 -4.07 -24.10
C GLU A 14 -5.70 -4.27 -23.62
N GLU A 15 -6.67 -4.39 -24.54
CA GLU A 15 -8.10 -4.47 -24.19
C GLU A 15 -8.46 -5.67 -23.29
N GLU A 16 -7.88 -6.85 -23.54
CA GLU A 16 -8.12 -8.02 -22.68
C GLU A 16 -7.55 -7.82 -21.28
N TYR A 17 -6.38 -7.18 -21.18
CA TYR A 17 -5.75 -6.88 -19.90
C TYR A 17 -6.48 -5.76 -19.15
N GLN A 18 -7.08 -4.81 -19.88
CA GLN A 18 -7.95 -3.78 -19.35
C GLN A 18 -9.15 -4.41 -18.62
N LYS A 19 -9.88 -5.32 -19.29
CA LYS A 19 -11.04 -6.01 -18.72
C LYS A 19 -10.68 -6.80 -17.47
N PHE A 20 -9.56 -7.52 -17.52
CA PHE A 20 -9.04 -8.26 -16.38
C PHE A 20 -8.71 -7.33 -15.20
N SER A 21 -7.99 -6.23 -15.45
CA SER A 21 -7.53 -5.31 -14.41
C SER A 21 -8.69 -4.52 -13.79
N ALA A 22 -9.62 -4.05 -14.60
CA ALA A 22 -10.82 -3.35 -14.14
C ALA A 22 -11.68 -4.23 -13.21
N ALA A 23 -11.79 -5.53 -13.48
CA ALA A 23 -12.52 -6.46 -12.63
C ALA A 23 -11.90 -6.63 -11.21
N LEU A 24 -10.61 -6.35 -11.05
CA LEU A 24 -9.91 -6.41 -9.76
C LEU A 24 -10.01 -5.11 -8.94
N ILE A 25 -10.38 -4.01 -9.59
CA ILE A 25 -10.43 -2.67 -8.99
C ILE A 25 -11.82 -2.07 -9.26
N PRO A 26 -12.88 -2.63 -8.65
CA PRO A 26 -14.26 -2.31 -9.02
C PRO A 26 -14.70 -0.89 -8.66
N ASN A 27 -13.89 -0.16 -7.89
CA ASN A 27 -14.18 1.19 -7.43
C ASN A 27 -13.73 2.29 -8.40
N ILE A 28 -13.12 1.94 -9.54
CA ILE A 28 -12.71 2.87 -10.60
C ILE A 28 -13.18 2.37 -11.98
N ASN A 29 -13.22 3.27 -12.96
CA ASN A 29 -13.67 2.96 -14.33
C ASN A 29 -12.74 3.49 -15.43
N ASN A 30 -11.63 4.13 -15.05
CA ASN A 30 -10.66 4.81 -15.92
C ASN A 30 -9.37 3.99 -16.14
N VAL A 31 -9.51 2.67 -16.32
CA VAL A 31 -8.39 1.75 -16.58
C VAL A 31 -8.16 1.62 -18.08
N LEU A 32 -6.92 1.87 -18.53
CA LEU A 32 -6.50 1.69 -19.93
C LEU A 32 -6.10 0.24 -20.23
N GLY A 33 -5.52 -0.46 -19.26
CA GLY A 33 -5.03 -1.82 -19.42
C GLY A 33 -3.56 -1.90 -19.83
N VAL A 34 -2.67 -1.19 -19.13
CA VAL A 34 -1.21 -1.32 -19.33
C VAL A 34 -0.60 -2.21 -18.25
N ARG A 35 0.21 -3.19 -18.67
CA ARG A 35 0.92 -4.05 -17.72
C ARG A 35 1.96 -3.28 -16.91
N ILE A 36 1.98 -3.49 -15.59
CA ILE A 36 2.93 -2.84 -14.66
C ILE A 36 4.41 -2.91 -15.11
N PRO A 37 4.94 -4.02 -15.66
CA PRO A 37 6.32 -4.04 -16.16
C PRO A 37 6.62 -2.98 -17.24
N LEU A 38 5.65 -2.65 -18.09
CA LEU A 38 5.79 -1.63 -19.13
C LEU A 38 5.80 -0.22 -18.51
N LEU A 39 4.89 0.06 -17.56
CA LEU A 39 4.92 1.31 -16.79
C LEU A 39 6.24 1.48 -16.02
N ARG A 40 6.79 0.39 -15.46
CA ARG A 40 8.11 0.42 -14.81
C ARG A 40 9.25 0.71 -15.79
N SER A 41 9.13 0.28 -17.05
CA SER A 41 10.11 0.61 -18.08
C SER A 41 10.06 2.11 -18.41
N LEU A 42 8.85 2.64 -18.61
CA LEU A 42 8.62 4.05 -18.89
C LEU A 42 9.09 4.94 -17.72
N ALA A 43 8.76 4.58 -16.47
CA ALA A 43 9.23 5.30 -15.30
C ALA A 43 10.77 5.38 -15.22
N LYS A 44 11.48 4.31 -15.60
CA LYS A 44 12.95 4.30 -15.63
C LYS A 44 13.53 5.22 -16.70
N GLN A 45 12.80 5.48 -17.78
CA GLN A 45 13.20 6.47 -18.79
C GLN A 45 13.02 7.87 -18.22
N ILE A 46 11.82 8.18 -17.69
CA ILE A 46 11.50 9.46 -17.05
C ILE A 46 12.51 9.83 -15.95
N VAL A 47 12.87 8.88 -15.09
CA VAL A 47 13.82 9.11 -13.97
C VAL A 47 15.23 9.46 -14.45
N LYS A 48 15.63 9.05 -15.66
CA LYS A 48 16.92 9.42 -16.26
C LYS A 48 16.90 10.80 -16.91
N GLU A 49 15.70 11.31 -17.19
CA GLU A 49 15.46 12.62 -17.78
C GLU A 49 15.01 13.59 -16.68
N ASP A 50 14.22 14.60 -17.04
CA ASP A 50 13.69 15.57 -16.07
C ASP A 50 12.39 15.06 -15.43
N TRP A 51 12.56 14.19 -14.45
CA TRP A 51 11.44 13.63 -13.67
C TRP A 51 10.69 14.68 -12.85
N ARG A 52 11.31 15.81 -12.49
CA ARG A 52 10.64 16.87 -11.70
C ARG A 52 9.62 17.58 -12.57
N THR A 53 10.04 17.98 -13.78
CA THR A 53 9.13 18.56 -14.79
C THR A 53 8.02 17.58 -15.16
N TYR A 54 8.32 16.29 -15.27
CA TYR A 54 7.26 15.28 -15.47
C TYR A 54 6.25 15.29 -14.32
N LEU A 55 6.69 15.20 -13.06
CA LEU A 55 5.76 15.14 -11.91
C LEU A 55 4.95 16.44 -11.73
N GLU A 56 5.51 17.59 -12.12
CA GLU A 56 4.82 18.89 -12.10
C GLU A 56 3.66 18.96 -13.11
N HIS A 57 3.81 18.31 -14.26
CA HIS A 57 2.83 18.34 -15.35
C HIS A 57 2.07 17.02 -15.55
N ALA A 58 2.28 16.04 -14.66
CA ALA A 58 1.68 14.72 -14.81
C ALA A 58 0.16 14.80 -14.67
N GLU A 59 -0.54 14.31 -15.69
CA GLU A 59 -1.98 14.14 -15.67
C GLU A 59 -2.37 12.91 -14.84
N ASP A 60 -3.60 12.88 -14.33
CA ASP A 60 -4.14 11.84 -13.45
C ASP A 60 -5.55 11.36 -13.89
N HIS A 61 -5.82 11.39 -15.19
CA HIS A 61 -7.13 11.02 -15.73
C HIS A 61 -7.34 9.51 -15.76
N TYR A 62 -6.26 8.74 -15.98
CA TYR A 62 -6.29 7.28 -16.05
C TYR A 62 -5.53 6.65 -14.89
N PHE A 63 -5.97 5.45 -14.48
CA PHE A 63 -5.31 4.63 -13.47
C PHE A 63 -3.80 4.49 -13.73
N GLU A 64 -3.42 4.22 -14.98
CA GLU A 64 -2.04 4.05 -15.39
C GLU A 64 -1.19 5.32 -15.26
N GLU A 65 -1.79 6.50 -15.40
CA GLU A 65 -1.08 7.78 -15.23
C GLU A 65 -0.74 8.01 -13.77
N VAL A 66 -1.71 7.80 -12.86
CA VAL A 66 -1.49 7.87 -11.41
C VAL A 66 -0.48 6.80 -10.96
N MET A 67 -0.62 5.57 -11.47
CA MET A 67 0.32 4.49 -11.20
C MET A 67 1.74 4.84 -11.65
N LEU A 68 1.90 5.45 -12.83
CA LEU A 68 3.21 5.85 -13.34
C LEU A 68 3.87 6.92 -12.46
N GLN A 69 3.12 7.93 -12.03
CA GLN A 69 3.61 8.94 -11.08
C GLN A 69 4.16 8.28 -9.81
N GLY A 70 3.40 7.37 -9.20
CA GLY A 70 3.83 6.64 -8.00
C GLY A 70 5.09 5.80 -8.22
N ILE A 71 5.21 5.12 -9.37
CA ILE A 71 6.41 4.35 -9.72
C ILE A 71 7.63 5.28 -9.91
N VAL A 72 7.45 6.43 -10.56
CA VAL A 72 8.52 7.44 -10.73
C VAL A 72 9.00 7.91 -9.36
N ILE A 73 8.09 8.32 -8.46
CA ILE A 73 8.42 8.73 -7.09
C ILE A 73 9.19 7.63 -6.33
N GLY A 74 8.84 6.36 -6.53
CA GLY A 74 9.57 5.23 -5.91
C GLY A 74 10.96 4.97 -6.50
N TYR A 75 11.26 5.48 -7.71
CA TYR A 75 12.52 5.25 -8.41
C TYR A 75 13.50 6.43 -8.34
N VAL A 76 13.02 7.65 -8.11
CA VAL A 76 13.89 8.82 -8.01
C VAL A 76 14.87 8.68 -6.85
N ARG A 77 16.09 9.17 -7.06
CA ARG A 77 17.11 9.27 -6.01
C ARG A 77 17.23 10.72 -5.62
N THR A 78 16.69 11.04 -4.44
CA THR A 78 16.80 12.37 -3.87
C THR A 78 16.87 12.30 -2.34
N ASP A 79 17.03 13.44 -1.68
CA ASP A 79 16.99 13.54 -0.23
C ASP A 79 15.61 13.20 0.32
N ILE A 80 15.58 12.83 1.61
CA ILE A 80 14.35 12.35 2.23
C ILE A 80 13.25 13.42 2.29
N GLU A 81 13.60 14.69 2.51
CA GLU A 81 12.58 15.74 2.63
C GLU A 81 11.95 16.06 1.28
N GLU A 82 12.74 16.08 0.20
CA GLU A 82 12.17 16.19 -1.14
C GLU A 82 11.29 15.00 -1.49
N SER A 83 11.73 13.77 -1.18
CA SER A 83 10.92 12.58 -1.43
C SER A 83 9.59 12.63 -0.66
N LEU A 84 9.60 13.05 0.61
CA LEU A 84 8.40 13.14 1.43
C LEU A 84 7.42 14.22 0.94
N ARG A 85 7.90 15.31 0.32
CA ARG A 85 7.02 16.29 -0.35
C ARG A 85 6.25 15.64 -1.51
N TYR A 86 6.95 14.94 -2.40
CA TYR A 86 6.30 14.24 -3.50
C TYR A 86 5.35 13.13 -3.03
N VAL A 87 5.69 12.43 -1.94
CA VAL A 87 4.78 11.46 -1.31
C VAL A 87 3.52 12.16 -0.80
N ALA A 88 3.65 13.28 -0.09
CA ALA A 88 2.52 14.04 0.44
C ALA A 88 1.60 14.56 -0.67
N ASP A 89 2.17 15.02 -1.80
CA ASP A 89 1.40 15.47 -2.96
C ASP A 89 0.73 14.31 -3.71
N PHE A 90 1.30 13.11 -3.64
CA PHE A 90 0.78 11.93 -4.31
C PHE A 90 -0.33 11.21 -3.54
N VAL A 91 -0.25 11.15 -2.20
CA VAL A 91 -1.22 10.40 -1.38
C VAL A 91 -2.68 10.79 -1.65
N PRO A 92 -3.05 12.08 -1.81
CA PRO A 92 -4.41 12.48 -2.16
C PRO A 92 -4.93 11.93 -3.50
N LYS A 93 -4.03 11.50 -4.41
CA LYS A 93 -4.38 10.90 -5.71
C LYS A 93 -4.69 9.41 -5.62
N ILE A 94 -4.46 8.79 -4.46
CA ILE A 94 -4.70 7.35 -4.26
C ILE A 94 -6.19 7.14 -4.03
N ASP A 95 -6.85 6.52 -5.00
CA ASP A 95 -8.28 6.21 -4.96
C ASP A 95 -8.58 4.70 -4.99
N ASN A 96 -7.55 3.84 -5.00
CA ASN A 96 -7.71 2.41 -5.07
C ASN A 96 -6.55 1.65 -4.42
N TRP A 97 -6.80 0.38 -4.09
CA TRP A 97 -5.83 -0.48 -3.40
C TRP A 97 -4.58 -0.78 -4.23
N SER A 98 -4.70 -0.88 -5.56
CA SER A 98 -3.59 -1.28 -6.43
C SER A 98 -2.54 -0.18 -6.53
N VAL A 99 -2.96 1.09 -6.69
CA VAL A 99 -2.07 2.26 -6.63
C VAL A 99 -1.41 2.34 -5.26
N CYS A 100 -2.19 2.25 -4.18
CA CYS A 100 -1.68 2.33 -2.81
C CYS A 100 -0.56 1.32 -2.55
N ASP A 101 -0.85 0.04 -2.80
CA ASP A 101 0.06 -1.05 -2.45
C ASP A 101 1.30 -1.04 -3.34
N SER A 102 1.14 -0.75 -4.64
CA SER A 102 2.26 -0.62 -5.58
C SER A 102 3.17 0.57 -5.27
N PHE A 103 2.60 1.66 -4.79
CA PHE A 103 3.34 2.83 -4.39
C PHE A 103 4.16 2.57 -3.11
N CYS A 104 3.55 2.03 -2.06
CA CYS A 104 4.21 1.75 -0.79
C CYS A 104 5.45 0.86 -0.95
N VAL A 105 5.32 -0.26 -1.68
CA VAL A 105 6.45 -1.17 -1.93
C VAL A 105 7.58 -0.52 -2.76
N GLY A 106 7.24 0.52 -3.52
CA GLY A 106 8.17 1.31 -4.32
C GLY A 106 9.02 2.28 -3.51
N LEU A 107 8.55 2.75 -2.34
CA LEU A 107 9.22 3.76 -1.49
C LEU A 107 10.44 3.23 -0.71
N LYS A 108 11.38 2.63 -1.43
CA LYS A 108 12.57 1.95 -0.86
C LYS A 108 13.49 2.87 -0.07
N ILE A 109 13.42 4.19 -0.30
CA ILE A 109 14.14 5.20 0.48
C ILE A 109 13.81 5.11 1.98
N THR A 110 12.63 4.59 2.33
CA THR A 110 12.18 4.36 3.71
C THR A 110 13.15 3.50 4.50
N LYS A 111 13.77 2.49 3.87
CA LYS A 111 14.71 1.58 4.57
C LYS A 111 15.91 2.31 5.18
N ALA A 112 16.36 3.38 4.54
CA ALA A 112 17.48 4.18 5.03
C ALA A 112 17.05 5.32 5.96
N ASN A 113 15.74 5.58 6.07
CA ASN A 113 15.17 6.74 6.76
C ASN A 113 14.00 6.38 7.68
N MET A 114 13.98 5.15 8.22
CA MET A 114 12.84 4.62 8.97
C MET A 114 12.37 5.54 10.11
N PRO A 115 13.22 6.13 10.97
CA PRO A 115 12.74 7.02 12.04
C PRO A 115 12.01 8.25 11.49
N ARG A 116 12.56 8.88 10.44
CA ARG A 116 12.00 10.09 9.84
C ARG A 116 10.68 9.81 9.11
N VAL A 117 10.61 8.68 8.39
CA VAL A 117 9.38 8.27 7.71
C VAL A 117 8.32 7.84 8.71
N TRP A 118 8.69 7.22 9.84
CA TRP A 118 7.74 6.88 10.90
C TRP A 118 6.99 8.11 11.41
N GLU A 119 7.71 9.20 11.68
CA GLU A 119 7.13 10.49 12.08
C GLU A 119 6.19 11.04 11.01
N PHE A 120 6.60 10.96 9.73
CA PHE A 120 5.79 11.39 8.60
C PHE A 120 4.49 10.59 8.44
N LEU A 121 4.45 9.32 8.84
CA LEU A 121 3.27 8.46 8.70
C LEU A 121 2.19 8.74 9.76
N GLN A 122 2.53 9.37 10.89
CA GLN A 122 1.59 9.56 12.01
C GLN A 122 0.29 10.28 11.62
N PRO A 123 0.30 11.38 10.85
CA PRO A 123 -0.93 12.05 10.43
C PRO A 123 -1.84 11.16 9.56
N TYR A 124 -1.26 10.29 8.73
CA TYR A 124 -2.02 9.39 7.85
C TYR A 124 -2.70 8.26 8.64
N LEU A 125 -2.03 7.73 9.68
CA LEU A 125 -2.58 6.71 10.57
C LEU A 125 -3.76 7.26 11.41
N MET A 126 -3.79 8.57 11.64
CA MET A 126 -4.85 9.28 12.38
C MET A 126 -5.87 9.97 11.46
N SER A 127 -5.76 9.79 10.14
CA SER A 127 -6.65 10.43 9.17
C SER A 127 -8.08 9.87 9.26
N SER A 128 -9.04 10.63 8.73
CA SER A 128 -10.40 10.17 8.49
C SER A 128 -10.63 9.71 7.04
N LYS A 129 -9.61 9.77 6.17
CA LYS A 129 -9.73 9.40 4.76
C LYS A 129 -9.23 7.97 4.54
N GLU A 130 -10.04 7.16 3.88
CA GLU A 130 -9.80 5.72 3.70
C GLU A 130 -8.41 5.40 3.11
N TYR A 131 -8.03 6.06 2.02
CA TYR A 131 -6.76 5.77 1.36
C TYR A 131 -5.54 6.43 2.01
N GLU A 132 -5.72 7.49 2.80
CA GLU A 132 -4.64 8.02 3.65
C GLU A 132 -4.30 7.01 4.76
N ILE A 133 -5.30 6.47 5.44
CA ILE A 133 -5.10 5.43 6.46
C ILE A 133 -4.52 4.16 5.82
N ARG A 134 -5.05 3.73 4.66
CA ARG A 134 -4.51 2.57 3.94
C ARG A 134 -3.03 2.77 3.62
N PHE A 135 -2.64 3.93 3.09
CA PHE A 135 -1.25 4.27 2.82
C PHE A 135 -0.38 4.12 4.07
N GLY A 136 -0.81 4.71 5.20
CA GLY A 136 -0.12 4.56 6.49
C GLY A 136 0.07 3.10 6.88
N VAL A 137 -1.00 2.31 6.86
CA VAL A 137 -1.00 0.89 7.26
C VAL A 137 -0.11 0.03 6.35
N VAL A 138 -0.16 0.24 5.03
CA VAL A 138 0.65 -0.54 4.08
C VAL A 138 2.13 -0.15 4.19
N MET A 139 2.44 1.11 4.47
CA MET A 139 3.81 1.52 4.81
C MET A 139 4.33 0.83 6.09
N LEU A 140 3.50 0.70 7.13
CA LEU A 140 3.85 -0.10 8.32
C LEU A 140 4.12 -1.57 7.96
N LEU A 141 3.26 -2.16 7.13
CA LEU A 141 3.37 -3.55 6.68
C LEU A 141 4.69 -3.82 5.94
N ASP A 142 5.04 -2.95 5.00
CA ASP A 142 6.19 -3.12 4.11
C ASP A 142 7.54 -2.90 4.83
N TYR A 143 7.60 -1.94 5.76
CA TYR A 143 8.88 -1.47 6.31
C TYR A 143 9.05 -1.65 7.82
N TYR A 144 7.98 -1.72 8.61
CA TYR A 144 8.07 -1.62 10.08
C TYR A 144 7.69 -2.88 10.85
N ILE A 145 7.30 -3.97 10.19
CA ILE A 145 7.13 -5.27 10.88
C ILE A 145 8.50 -5.89 11.16
N ALA A 146 9.11 -5.43 12.26
CA ALA A 146 10.41 -5.82 12.81
C ALA A 146 10.39 -5.68 14.34
N GLU A 147 11.29 -6.39 15.04
CA GLU A 147 11.35 -6.45 16.52
C GLU A 147 11.34 -5.06 17.20
N GLU A 148 12.06 -4.09 16.66
CA GLU A 148 12.18 -2.74 17.24
C GLU A 148 10.88 -1.91 17.17
N TYR A 149 10.00 -2.25 16.22
CA TYR A 149 8.80 -1.46 15.91
C TYR A 149 7.50 -2.21 16.19
N ILE A 150 7.55 -3.53 16.43
CA ILE A 150 6.34 -4.37 16.45
C ILE A 150 5.30 -3.92 17.47
N ASP A 151 5.71 -3.59 18.69
CA ASP A 151 4.77 -3.16 19.73
C ASP A 151 4.06 -1.86 19.31
N ARG A 152 4.82 -0.88 18.79
CA ARG A 152 4.28 0.39 18.24
C ARG A 152 3.39 0.16 17.01
N VAL A 153 3.77 -0.77 16.12
CA VAL A 153 2.95 -1.12 14.95
C VAL A 153 1.61 -1.69 15.39
N LEU A 154 1.61 -2.65 16.33
CA LEU A 154 0.37 -3.26 16.82
C LEU A 154 -0.53 -2.23 17.51
N GLU A 155 0.04 -1.30 18.29
CA GLU A 155 -0.69 -0.18 18.89
C GLU A 155 -1.35 0.73 17.83
N CYS A 156 -0.60 1.12 16.79
CA CYS A 156 -1.16 1.91 15.69
C CYS A 156 -2.31 1.16 15.01
N LEU A 157 -2.13 -0.13 14.70
CA LEU A 157 -3.17 -0.94 14.07
C LEU A 157 -4.42 -1.06 14.95
N ASP A 158 -4.27 -1.15 16.27
CA ASP A 158 -5.38 -1.26 17.22
C ASP A 158 -6.18 0.05 17.36
N SER A 159 -5.50 1.19 17.22
CA SER A 159 -6.13 2.50 17.32
C SER A 159 -6.98 2.89 16.08
N ILE A 160 -6.81 2.19 14.96
CA ILE A 160 -7.51 2.49 13.72
C ILE A 160 -8.94 1.96 13.81
N ASN A 161 -9.89 2.89 13.95
CA ASN A 161 -11.32 2.62 13.88
C ASN A 161 -11.93 3.38 12.70
N HIS A 162 -12.22 2.68 11.61
CA HIS A 162 -12.73 3.28 10.38
C HIS A 162 -13.64 2.30 9.62
N GLU A 163 -14.76 2.78 9.08
CA GLU A 163 -15.76 1.92 8.41
C GLU A 163 -15.37 1.47 7.00
N GLY A 164 -14.48 2.21 6.35
CA GLY A 164 -14.00 1.93 5.00
C GLY A 164 -13.41 0.52 4.83
N TYR A 165 -13.93 -0.20 3.84
CA TYR A 165 -13.57 -1.59 3.56
C TYR A 165 -12.06 -1.76 3.31
N TYR A 166 -11.44 -0.86 2.54
CA TYR A 166 -10.02 -0.96 2.20
C TYR A 166 -9.10 -0.68 3.39
N VAL A 167 -9.55 0.08 4.40
CA VAL A 167 -8.84 0.24 5.67
C VAL A 167 -8.90 -1.05 6.49
N LYS A 168 -10.11 -1.58 6.73
CA LYS A 168 -10.31 -2.85 7.44
C LYS A 168 -9.49 -3.99 6.81
N MET A 169 -9.46 -4.04 5.48
CA MET A 169 -8.67 -5.02 4.73
C MET A 169 -7.16 -4.83 4.89
N ALA A 170 -6.66 -3.59 4.93
CA ALA A 170 -5.25 -3.30 5.13
C ALA A 170 -4.80 -3.64 6.55
N VAL A 171 -5.56 -3.26 7.56
CA VAL A 171 -5.27 -3.57 8.97
C VAL A 171 -5.26 -5.09 9.18
N ALA A 172 -6.29 -5.78 8.70
CA ALA A 172 -6.35 -7.24 8.77
C ALA A 172 -5.16 -7.93 8.09
N TRP A 173 -4.71 -7.37 6.96
CA TRP A 173 -3.52 -7.86 6.27
C TRP A 173 -2.26 -7.60 7.07
N ALA A 174 -2.04 -6.38 7.58
CA ALA A 174 -0.89 -6.03 8.40
C ALA A 174 -0.78 -6.92 9.64
N VAL A 175 -1.87 -7.14 10.37
CA VAL A 175 -1.91 -8.05 11.53
C VAL A 175 -1.50 -9.48 11.14
N SER A 176 -1.99 -9.98 10.00
CA SER A 176 -1.63 -11.33 9.55
C SER A 176 -0.13 -11.47 9.22
N ILE A 177 0.48 -10.42 8.67
CA ILE A 177 1.92 -10.41 8.40
C ILE A 177 2.73 -10.25 9.69
N CYS A 178 2.24 -9.44 10.64
CA CYS A 178 2.80 -9.36 11.99
C CYS A 178 2.86 -10.75 12.62
N TYR A 179 1.77 -11.53 12.52
CA TYR A 179 1.73 -12.89 13.04
C TYR A 179 2.74 -13.83 12.37
N VAL A 180 2.83 -13.76 11.03
CA VAL A 180 3.76 -14.60 10.26
C VAL A 180 5.23 -14.29 10.60
N LYS A 181 5.58 -13.04 10.92
CA LYS A 181 6.96 -12.65 11.23
C LYS A 181 7.30 -12.73 12.72
N LEU A 182 6.36 -12.34 13.58
CA LEU A 182 6.53 -12.15 15.03
C LEU A 182 5.33 -12.76 15.77
N PRO A 183 5.19 -14.10 15.76
CA PRO A 183 3.98 -14.80 16.18
C PRO A 183 3.67 -14.63 17.66
N GLU A 184 4.67 -14.61 18.54
CA GLU A 184 4.44 -14.51 20.00
C GLU A 184 3.85 -13.16 20.40
N ARG A 185 4.45 -12.06 19.90
CA ARG A 185 3.97 -10.69 20.11
C ARG A 185 2.58 -10.50 19.53
N THR A 186 2.38 -10.95 18.30
CA THR A 186 1.09 -10.81 17.62
C THR A 186 0.01 -11.69 18.25
N MET A 187 0.34 -12.88 18.76
CA MET A 187 -0.62 -13.72 19.49
C MET A 187 -1.08 -13.06 20.78
N THR A 188 -0.19 -12.37 21.49
CA THR A 188 -0.54 -11.59 22.69
C THR A 188 -1.54 -10.50 22.34
N PHE A 189 -1.28 -9.75 21.26
CA PHE A 189 -2.21 -8.76 20.71
C PHE A 189 -3.56 -9.37 20.30
N LEU A 190 -3.57 -10.50 19.58
CA LEU A 190 -4.82 -11.14 19.14
C LEU A 190 -5.72 -11.57 20.31
N LYS A 191 -5.14 -11.89 21.48
CA LYS A 191 -5.91 -12.22 22.69
C LYS A 191 -6.54 -11.00 23.36
N SER A 192 -6.01 -9.79 23.13
CA SER A 192 -6.48 -8.55 23.75
C SER A 192 -6.21 -7.35 22.83
N ASN A 193 -7.23 -6.95 22.07
CA ASN A 193 -7.19 -5.83 21.12
C ASN A 193 -8.59 -5.20 20.99
N ALA A 194 -8.63 -3.98 20.47
CA ALA A 194 -9.81 -3.16 20.22
C ALA A 194 -10.34 -3.23 18.78
N LEU A 195 -9.73 -4.03 17.89
CA LEU A 195 -10.19 -4.20 16.50
C LEU A 195 -11.69 -4.59 16.44
N ASP A 196 -12.39 -4.06 15.44
CA ASP A 196 -13.77 -4.47 15.14
C ASP A 196 -13.82 -5.94 14.69
N ASP A 197 -14.99 -6.58 14.85
CA ASP A 197 -15.15 -8.02 14.59
C ASP A 197 -14.86 -8.40 13.14
N PHE A 198 -15.16 -7.53 12.17
CA PHE A 198 -14.86 -7.80 10.78
C PHE A 198 -13.35 -7.81 10.57
N THR A 199 -12.64 -6.75 10.97
CA THR A 199 -11.19 -6.63 10.80
C THR A 199 -10.45 -7.74 11.53
N TYR A 200 -10.83 -8.01 12.78
CA TYR A 200 -10.27 -9.08 13.59
C TYR A 200 -10.46 -10.45 12.94
N ASN A 201 -11.70 -10.82 12.57
CA ASN A 201 -11.97 -12.11 11.94
C ASN A 201 -11.28 -12.25 10.56
N LYS A 202 -11.11 -11.13 9.84
CA LYS A 202 -10.38 -11.09 8.57
C LYS A 202 -8.87 -11.30 8.79
N ALA A 203 -8.29 -10.77 9.85
CA ALA A 203 -6.90 -11.05 10.23
C ALA A 203 -6.70 -12.53 10.51
N LEU A 204 -7.58 -13.15 11.31
CA LEU A 204 -7.54 -14.60 11.59
C LEU A 204 -7.66 -15.42 10.30
N GLN A 205 -8.57 -15.05 9.41
CA GLN A 205 -8.69 -15.69 8.10
C GLN A 205 -7.36 -15.65 7.33
N LYS A 206 -6.77 -14.45 7.18
CA LYS A 206 -5.50 -14.27 6.44
C LYS A 206 -4.32 -15.03 7.08
N ILE A 207 -4.27 -15.11 8.40
CA ILE A 207 -3.30 -15.96 9.11
C ILE A 207 -3.48 -17.43 8.68
N THR A 208 -4.72 -17.91 8.60
CA THR A 208 -4.99 -19.32 8.24
C THR A 208 -4.77 -19.65 6.77
N GLU A 209 -4.82 -18.64 5.89
CA GLU A 209 -4.53 -18.77 4.46
C GLU A 209 -3.02 -18.83 4.18
N SER A 210 -2.19 -18.33 5.10
CA SER A 210 -0.73 -18.36 4.96
C SER A 210 -0.17 -19.80 4.96
N TYR A 211 0.64 -20.14 3.98
CA TYR A 211 1.38 -21.41 3.94
C TYR A 211 2.50 -21.50 4.99
N ARG A 212 2.89 -20.37 5.61
CA ARG A 212 3.95 -20.31 6.63
C ARG A 212 3.46 -20.68 8.03
N VAL A 213 2.16 -20.89 8.21
CA VAL A 213 1.54 -21.26 9.48
C VAL A 213 1.17 -22.74 9.43
N ASP A 214 1.52 -23.51 10.46
CA ASP A 214 1.25 -24.95 10.53
C ASP A 214 -0.24 -25.24 10.82
N GLN A 215 -0.66 -26.50 10.61
CA GLN A 215 -2.06 -26.89 10.71
C GLN A 215 -2.63 -26.81 12.13
N GLU A 216 -1.83 -27.10 13.16
CA GLU A 216 -2.29 -27.04 14.55
C GLU A 216 -2.52 -25.59 14.98
N THR A 217 -1.59 -24.70 14.62
CA THR A 217 -1.75 -23.25 14.81
C THR A 217 -2.99 -22.73 14.06
N LYS A 218 -3.24 -23.18 12.82
CA LYS A 218 -4.45 -22.80 12.07
C LYS A 218 -5.74 -23.22 12.76
N LYS A 219 -5.78 -24.42 13.36
CA LYS A 219 -6.95 -24.87 14.15
C LYS A 219 -7.17 -23.95 15.36
N MET A 220 -6.12 -23.59 16.08
CA MET A 220 -6.20 -22.65 17.20
C MET A 220 -6.75 -21.30 16.76
N ILE A 221 -6.17 -20.69 15.72
CA ILE A 221 -6.58 -19.37 15.20
C ILE A 221 -8.06 -19.37 14.78
N ARG A 222 -8.57 -20.44 14.15
CA ARG A 222 -9.99 -20.54 13.77
C ARG A 222 -10.94 -20.48 14.97
N ASN A 223 -10.52 -21.03 16.11
CA ASN A 223 -11.32 -21.03 17.34
C ASN A 223 -11.34 -19.67 18.05
N MET A 224 -10.52 -18.71 17.61
CA MET A 224 -10.47 -17.37 18.20
C MET A 224 -11.48 -16.39 17.59
N LYS A 225 -12.27 -16.79 16.60
CA LYS A 225 -13.24 -15.92 15.91
C LYS A 225 -14.25 -15.29 16.87
N ARG A 226 -14.51 -14.00 16.69
CA ARG A 226 -15.58 -13.25 17.37
C ARG A 226 -16.90 -13.40 16.62
N LYS A 227 -18.01 -13.27 17.34
CA LYS A 227 -19.38 -13.42 16.81
C LYS A 227 -19.99 -12.07 16.52
#